data_AF-A0A7J3T3U3-F1
#
_entry.id   AF-A0A7J3T3U3-F1
#
_cell.length_a   1.000
_cell.length_b   1.000
_cell.length_c   1.000
_cell.angle_alpha   90.00
_cell.angle_beta   90.00
_cell.angle_gamma   90.00
#
_symmetry.space_group_name_H-M   'P 1'
#
loop_
_entity.id
_entity.type
_entity.pdbx_description
1 polymer ?
#
loop_
_entity_poly.entity_id
_entity_poly.type
_entity_poly.pdbx_seq_one_letter_code
_entity_poly.pdbx_strand_id
1 'polypeptide(L)'
;MEHVKVLSLLLHDERFSGWQMESKLCRTHFSLKYMGFCRQRGWEPLLYTFHQNVREKESFCVDGVGTVKVFPVKVRFPPFLRFGNDHNPAAIVREALLDQPDLVHYHDYYLF
;
A
#
# COMPACT_ATOMS: atom_id res chain seq x y z
N MET A 1 20.36 0.34 17.52
CA MET A 1 19.70 -0.52 16.53
C MET A 1 19.66 0.24 15.23
N GLU A 2 19.94 -0.42 14.12
CA GLU A 2 19.86 0.20 12.80
C GLU A 2 18.39 0.57 12.52
N HIS A 3 18.17 1.78 12.01
CA HIS A 3 16.84 2.28 11.69
C HIS A 3 16.43 1.72 10.32
N VAL A 4 15.64 0.65 10.31
CA VAL A 4 15.22 -0.05 9.09
C VAL A 4 13.89 0.51 8.59
N LYS A 5 13.84 0.92 7.33
CA LYS A 5 12.63 1.33 6.62
C LYS A 5 12.09 0.16 5.78
N VAL A 6 10.85 -0.25 6.07
CA VAL A 6 10.21 -1.41 5.43
C VAL A 6 9.02 -0.95 4.60
N LEU A 7 9.10 -1.15 3.29
CA LEU A 7 8.00 -0.90 2.36
C LEU A 7 7.19 -2.16 2.14
N SER A 8 5.90 -2.13 2.48
CA SER A 8 4.93 -3.16 2.14
C SER A 8 4.11 -2.74 0.92
N LEU A 9 4.02 -3.61 -0.09
CA LEU A 9 3.24 -3.40 -1.31
C LEU A 9 1.91 -4.16 -1.22
N LEU A 10 0.80 -3.41 -1.24
CA LEU A 10 -0.58 -3.91 -1.31
C LEU A 10 -1.25 -3.36 -2.56
N LEU A 11 -0.75 -3.79 -3.72
CA LEU A 11 -1.05 -3.21 -5.03
C LEU A 11 -2.13 -4.00 -5.78
N HIS A 12 -3.27 -4.21 -5.15
CA HIS A 12 -4.42 -4.89 -5.76
C HIS A 12 -5.65 -4.00 -5.76
N ASP A 13 -6.65 -4.40 -6.53
CA ASP A 13 -7.94 -3.74 -6.58
C ASP A 13 -8.77 -4.07 -5.34
N GLU A 14 -9.03 -3.03 -4.55
CA GLU A 14 -9.78 -3.17 -3.31
C GLU A 14 -11.28 -2.91 -3.47
N ARG A 15 -11.80 -2.75 -4.70
CA ARG A 15 -13.25 -2.56 -4.88
C ARG A 15 -14.07 -3.75 -4.40
N PHE A 16 -13.50 -4.96 -4.39
CA PHE A 16 -14.12 -6.16 -3.81
C PHE A 16 -14.29 -6.08 -2.30
N SER A 17 -13.41 -5.37 -1.58
CA SER A 17 -13.54 -5.21 -0.14
C SER A 17 -14.66 -4.21 0.21
N GLY A 18 -15.11 -3.40 -0.76
CA GLY A 18 -16.07 -2.33 -0.56
C GLY A 18 -15.56 -1.23 0.37
N TRP A 19 -14.25 -1.19 0.63
CA TRP A 19 -13.69 -0.23 1.59
C TRP A 19 -13.73 1.17 1.02
N GLN A 20 -14.17 2.09 1.89
CA GLN A 20 -13.92 3.52 1.72
C GLN A 20 -12.50 3.84 2.18
N MET A 21 -11.95 4.97 1.75
CA MET A 21 -10.61 5.41 2.13
C MET A 21 -10.42 5.42 3.65
N GLU A 22 -11.37 5.98 4.39
CA GLU A 22 -11.32 6.00 5.86
C GLU A 22 -11.28 4.58 6.45
N SER A 23 -12.08 3.66 5.91
CA SER A 23 -12.06 2.26 6.35
C SER A 23 -10.70 1.61 6.11
N LYS A 24 -10.00 1.99 5.05
CA LYS A 24 -8.67 1.50 4.73
C LYS A 24 -7.59 1.97 5.71
N LEU A 25 -7.73 3.19 6.22
CA LEU A 25 -6.77 3.77 7.17
C LEU A 25 -7.05 3.33 8.61
N CYS A 26 -8.33 3.10 8.95
CA CYS A 26 -8.77 2.90 10.33
C CYS A 26 -9.15 1.46 10.68
N ARG A 27 -9.64 0.65 9.72
CA ARG A 27 -10.01 -0.74 10.03
C ARG A 27 -8.77 -1.61 10.13
N THR A 28 -8.73 -2.44 11.16
CA THR A 28 -7.63 -3.39 11.32
C THR A 28 -7.65 -4.42 10.18
N HIS A 29 -6.56 -4.43 9.39
CA HIS A 29 -6.28 -5.48 8.40
C HIS A 29 -4.82 -5.93 8.50
N PHE A 30 -4.48 -7.00 7.79
CA PHE A 30 -3.17 -7.64 7.90
C PHE A 30 -2.01 -6.65 7.71
N SER A 31 -2.07 -5.80 6.68
CA SER A 31 -1.01 -4.81 6.42
C SER A 31 -0.82 -3.82 7.58
N LEU A 32 -1.88 -3.27 8.18
CA LEU A 32 -1.74 -2.38 9.35
C LEU A 32 -1.21 -3.13 10.58
N LYS A 33 -1.64 -4.39 10.80
CA LYS A 33 -1.07 -5.23 11.87
C LYS A 33 0.43 -5.46 11.66
N TYR A 34 0.82 -5.77 10.41
CA TYR A 34 2.22 -5.99 10.05
C TYR A 34 3.07 -4.74 10.25
N MET A 35 2.58 -3.57 9.82
CA MET A 35 3.22 -2.28 10.10
C MET A 35 3.36 -2.03 11.61
N GLY A 36 2.34 -2.34 12.40
CA GLY A 36 2.41 -2.28 13.87
C GLY A 36 3.52 -3.16 14.45
N PHE A 37 3.71 -4.38 13.93
CA PHE A 37 4.82 -5.26 14.33
C PHE A 37 6.20 -4.71 13.93
N CYS A 38 6.29 -3.98 12.81
CA CYS A 38 7.52 -3.30 12.41
C CYS A 38 7.82 -2.15 13.39
N ARG A 39 6.82 -1.34 13.74
CA ARG A 39 6.95 -0.28 14.75
C ARG A 39 7.42 -0.80 16.09
N GLN A 40 6.86 -1.91 16.57
CA GLN A 40 7.26 -2.56 17.83
C GLN A 40 8.73 -3.00 17.82
N ARG A 41 9.32 -3.25 16.64
CA ARG A 41 10.75 -3.56 16.46
C ARG A 41 11.63 -2.32 16.32
N GLY A 42 11.05 -1.12 16.35
CA GLY A 42 11.76 0.15 16.13
C GLY A 42 12.01 0.45 14.65
N TRP A 43 11.31 -0.20 13.73
CA TRP A 43 11.42 0.04 12.28
C TRP A 43 10.44 1.13 11.82
N GLU A 44 10.70 1.71 10.64
CA GLU A 44 9.85 2.67 9.96
C GLU A 44 9.03 1.97 8.84
N PRO A 45 7.76 1.61 9.07
CA PRO A 45 6.96 0.96 8.06
C PRO A 45 6.26 1.94 7.14
N LEU A 46 6.27 1.59 5.86
CA LEU A 46 5.52 2.22 4.77
C LEU A 46 4.57 1.20 4.16
N LEU A 47 3.38 1.64 3.76
CA LEU A 47 2.43 0.86 2.99
C LEU A 47 2.07 1.60 1.71
N TYR A 48 2.30 0.97 0.57
CA TYR A 48 1.80 1.45 -0.72
C TYR A 48 0.59 0.65 -1.15
N THR A 49 -0.42 1.36 -1.62
CA THR A 49 -1.68 0.72 -2.00
C THR A 49 -2.46 1.56 -2.99
N PHE A 50 -3.50 0.97 -3.61
CA PHE A 50 -4.36 1.68 -4.56
C PHE A 50 -5.73 1.97 -3.98
N HIS A 51 -6.39 3.01 -4.48
CA HIS A 51 -7.81 3.23 -4.20
C HIS A 51 -8.46 3.95 -5.39
N GLN A 52 -9.63 3.47 -5.81
CA GLN A 52 -10.32 3.94 -7.02
C GLN A 52 -10.79 5.39 -6.96
N ASN A 53 -11.04 5.91 -5.75
CA ASN A 53 -11.47 7.31 -5.57
C ASN A 53 -10.31 8.31 -5.51
N VAL A 54 -9.07 7.82 -5.49
CA VAL A 54 -7.87 8.66 -5.41
C VAL A 54 -7.47 9.08 -6.82
N ARG A 55 -7.27 10.38 -7.04
CA ARG A 55 -6.88 10.95 -8.34
C ARG A 55 -5.38 11.23 -8.43
N GLU A 56 -4.75 11.51 -7.30
CA GLU A 56 -3.33 11.77 -7.15
C GLU A 56 -2.80 11.09 -5.89
N LYS A 57 -1.48 10.89 -5.78
CA LYS A 57 -0.93 10.19 -4.60
C LYS A 57 -1.24 10.97 -3.32
N GLU A 58 -1.86 10.30 -2.36
CA GLU A 58 -2.13 10.83 -1.02
C GLU A 58 -1.29 10.08 0.03
N SER A 59 -0.80 10.79 1.05
CA SER A 59 0.02 10.23 2.11
C SER A 59 -0.64 10.47 3.47
N PHE A 60 -0.79 9.41 4.25
CA PHE A 60 -1.42 9.44 5.57
C PHE A 60 -0.46 8.90 6.62
N CYS A 61 -0.31 9.61 7.74
CA CYS A 61 0.32 9.08 8.93
C CYS A 61 -0.76 8.44 9.80
N VAL A 62 -0.66 7.14 10.06
CA VAL A 62 -1.58 6.41 10.92
C VAL A 62 -0.90 6.19 12.26
N ASP A 63 -1.48 6.76 13.31
CA ASP A 63 -0.91 6.77 14.66
C ASP A 63 -0.63 5.34 15.17
N GLY A 64 0.58 5.15 15.70
CA GLY A 64 1.04 3.84 16.19
C GLY A 64 1.31 2.80 15.10
N VAL A 65 1.06 3.11 13.82
CA VAL A 65 1.22 2.17 12.70
C VAL A 65 2.32 2.59 11.74
N GLY A 66 2.28 3.79 11.17
CA GLY A 66 3.27 4.27 10.19
C GLY A 66 2.64 5.06 9.03
N THR A 67 3.32 5.12 7.89
CA THR A 67 2.86 5.91 6.75
C THR A 67 2.19 5.04 5.70
N VAL A 68 0.97 5.41 5.29
CA VAL A 68 0.22 4.79 4.20
C VAL A 68 0.20 5.76 3.04
N LYS A 69 0.70 5.34 1.88
CA LYS A 69 0.62 6.09 0.62
C LYS A 69 -0.36 5.41 -0.31
N VAL A 70 -1.38 6.15 -0.72
CA VAL A 70 -2.45 5.67 -1.57
C VAL A 70 -2.31 6.29 -2.95
N PHE A 71 -2.26 5.44 -3.95
CA PHE A 71 -2.02 5.84 -5.33
C PHE A 71 -3.30 5.71 -6.16
N PRO A 72 -3.44 6.53 -7.22
CA PRO A 72 -4.52 6.36 -8.18
C PRO A 72 -4.32 5.10 -9.01
N VAL A 73 -5.43 4.44 -9.30
CA VAL A 73 -5.52 3.35 -10.29
C VAL A 73 -5.43 3.96 -11.69
N LYS A 74 -4.46 3.52 -12.50
CA LYS A 74 -4.35 3.98 -13.91
C LYS A 74 -4.80 2.94 -14.92
N VAL A 75 -4.45 1.68 -14.68
CA VAL A 75 -4.76 0.56 -15.57
C VAL A 75 -5.44 -0.53 -14.75
N ARG A 76 -6.42 -1.18 -15.36
CA ARG A 76 -7.08 -2.38 -14.84
C ARG A 76 -6.69 -3.57 -15.70
N PHE A 77 -6.41 -4.71 -15.09
CA PHE A 77 -6.18 -5.95 -15.82
C PHE A 77 -6.98 -7.11 -15.21
N PRO A 78 -7.94 -7.69 -15.95
CA PRO A 78 -8.25 -7.42 -17.35
C PRO A 78 -9.03 -6.09 -17.55
N PRO A 79 -8.78 -5.34 -18.65
CA PRO A 79 -9.21 -3.95 -18.81
C PRO A 79 -10.72 -3.74 -19.00
N PHE A 80 -11.45 -4.77 -19.42
CA PHE A 80 -12.90 -4.69 -19.69
C PHE A 80 -13.76 -5.15 -18.51
N LEU A 81 -13.15 -5.75 -17.49
CA LEU A 81 -13.85 -6.08 -16.27
C LEU A 81 -13.89 -4.85 -15.36
N ARG A 82 -15.03 -4.67 -14.69
CA ARG A 82 -15.14 -3.67 -13.62
C ARG A 82 -14.31 -4.05 -12.39
N PHE A 83 -13.56 -5.14 -12.45
CA PHE A 83 -12.75 -5.70 -11.39
C PHE A 83 -11.50 -6.34 -12.01
N GLY A 84 -10.36 -6.34 -11.31
CA GLY A 84 -9.13 -6.93 -11.82
C GLY A 84 -7.92 -6.45 -11.04
N ASN A 85 -6.72 -6.59 -11.56
CA ASN A 85 -5.53 -5.98 -11.00
C ASN A 85 -5.48 -4.49 -11.32
N ASP A 86 -5.32 -3.68 -10.29
CA ASP A 86 -5.07 -2.26 -10.45
C ASP A 86 -3.57 -2.01 -10.57
N HIS A 87 -3.18 -1.20 -11.55
CA HIS A 87 -1.78 -1.00 -11.89
C HIS A 87 -1.45 0.48 -12.09
N ASN A 88 -0.31 0.88 -11.51
CA ASN A 88 0.38 2.15 -11.77
C ASN A 88 1.89 2.00 -11.44
N PRO A 89 2.59 1.03 -12.08
CA PRO A 89 3.93 0.63 -11.65
C PRO A 89 4.95 1.78 -11.69
N ALA A 90 4.84 2.67 -12.67
CA ALA A 90 5.75 3.80 -12.78
C ALA A 90 5.63 4.78 -11.60
N ALA A 91 4.44 4.99 -11.03
CA ALA A 91 4.29 5.84 -9.85
C ALA A 91 4.82 5.15 -8.58
N ILE A 92 4.57 3.85 -8.45
CA ILE A 92 5.08 3.02 -7.35
C ILE A 92 6.61 3.03 -7.32
N VAL A 93 7.26 2.75 -8.46
CA VAL A 93 8.72 2.72 -8.56
C VAL A 93 9.33 4.09 -8.28
N ARG A 94 8.77 5.17 -8.87
CA ARG A 94 9.27 6.52 -8.60
C ARG A 94 9.17 6.90 -7.12
N GLU A 95 8.07 6.57 -6.46
CA GLU A 95 7.93 6.87 -5.04
C GLU A 95 8.88 6.02 -4.19
N ALA A 96 9.04 4.73 -4.50
CA ALA A 96 9.96 3.85 -3.79
C ALA A 96 11.42 4.32 -3.88
N LEU A 97 11.82 4.89 -5.02
CA LEU A 97 13.15 5.50 -5.18
C LEU A 97 13.35 6.76 -4.33
N LEU A 98 12.27 7.49 -4.02
CA LEU A 98 12.32 8.64 -3.11
C LEU A 98 12.33 8.19 -1.65
N ASP A 99 11.52 7.20 -1.31
CA ASP A 99 11.45 6.69 0.06
C ASP A 99 12.69 5.90 0.47
N GLN A 100 13.40 5.30 -0.49
CA GLN A 100 14.61 4.49 -0.28
C GLN A 100 14.42 3.46 0.85
N PRO A 101 13.47 2.52 0.73
CA PRO A 101 13.29 1.48 1.73
C PRO A 101 14.49 0.51 1.73
N ASP A 102 14.91 0.08 2.92
CA ASP A 102 15.93 -0.95 3.08
C ASP A 102 15.40 -2.34 2.73
N LEU A 103 14.09 -2.55 2.96
CA LEU A 103 13.38 -3.80 2.67
C LEU A 103 12.07 -3.53 1.94
N VAL A 104 11.79 -4.33 0.91
CA VAL A 104 10.51 -4.30 0.20
C VAL A 104 9.83 -5.66 0.34
N HIS A 105 8.67 -5.67 0.96
CA HIS A 105 7.78 -6.82 1.02
C HIS A 105 6.64 -6.63 0.04
N TYR A 106 6.49 -7.57 -0.88
CA TYR A 106 5.35 -7.61 -1.78
C TYR A 106 4.55 -8.88 -1.52
N HIS A 107 3.23 -8.75 -1.47
CA HIS A 107 2.35 -9.90 -1.43
C HIS A 107 1.94 -10.22 -2.85
N ASP A 108 2.38 -11.37 -3.33
CA ASP A 108 1.91 -11.90 -4.60
C ASP A 108 0.55 -12.57 -4.38
N TYR A 109 -0.52 -11.82 -4.63
CA TYR A 109 -1.88 -12.34 -4.56
C TYR A 109 -2.27 -13.17 -5.79
N TYR A 110 -1.38 -13.33 -6.79
CA TYR A 110 -1.72 -13.89 -8.10
C TYR A 110 -0.73 -14.90 -8.68
N LEU A 111 0.21 -15.45 -7.89
CA LEU A 111 0.93 -16.68 -8.27
C LEU A 111 0.00 -17.90 -8.15
N PHE A 112 -0.73 -18.18 -9.22
CA PHE A 112 -1.12 -19.52 -9.66
C PHE A 112 -0.60 -19.75 -11.07
#